data_AF-A0AAW4H856-F1
#
_entry.id   AF-A0AAW4H856-F1
#
_cell.length_a   1.000
_cell.length_b   1.000
_cell.length_c   1.000
_cell.angle_alpha   90.00
_cell.angle_beta   90.00
_cell.angle_gamma   90.00
#
_symmetry.space_group_name_H-M   'P 1'
#
loop_
_entity.id
_entity.type
_entity.pdbx_description
1 polymer ?
#
loop_
_entity_poly.entity_id
_entity_poly.type
_entity_poly.pdbx_seq_one_letter_code
_entity_poly.pdbx_strand_id
1 'polypeptide(L)' 'MAKHNAASQYFHVAIGSSISPRELHDAGFEMQDFKFLHTNFEDVKARLRDFFVVDESNHFQIIYRFERLPF' A
#
# COMPACT_ATOMS: atom_id res chain seq x y z
N MET A 1 5.03 24.53 -18.58
CA MET A 1 4.22 24.02 -17.45
C MET A 1 4.68 22.62 -17.15
N ALA A 2 5.49 22.43 -16.10
CA ALA A 2 5.88 21.11 -15.66
C ALA A 2 4.60 20.40 -15.19
N LYS A 3 4.18 19.36 -15.90
CA LYS A 3 3.17 18.43 -15.39
C LYS A 3 3.81 17.77 -14.18
N HIS A 4 3.54 18.30 -12.99
CA HIS A 4 3.77 17.57 -11.76
C HIS A 4 3.01 16.25 -11.93
N ASN A 5 3.73 15.16 -12.16
CA ASN A 5 3.26 13.84 -11.85
C ASN A 5 2.78 13.92 -10.40
N ALA A 6 1.47 13.99 -10.21
CA ALA A 6 0.89 13.68 -8.92
C ALA A 6 1.27 12.22 -8.69
N ALA A 7 2.38 11.97 -7.99
CA ALA A 7 2.63 10.69 -7.38
C ALA A 7 1.32 10.35 -6.67
N SER A 8 0.63 9.31 -7.15
CA SER A 8 -0.72 9.01 -6.72
C SER A 8 -0.74 9.02 -5.20
N GLN A 9 -1.52 9.92 -4.60
CA GLN A 9 -1.65 10.06 -3.14
C GLN A 9 -2.28 8.84 -2.48
N TYR A 10 -2.45 7.75 -3.23
CA TYR A 10 -3.08 6.52 -2.79
C TYR A 10 -2.31 5.33 -3.35
N PHE A 11 -2.27 4.24 -2.58
CA PHE A 11 -1.85 2.93 -3.05
C PHE A 11 -3.02 1.96 -3.09
N HIS A 12 -2.86 0.95 -3.96
CA HIS A 12 -3.76 -0.18 -4.09
C HIS A 12 -3.12 -1.42 -3.48
N VAL A 13 -3.95 -2.33 -2.97
CA VAL A 13 -3.51 -3.67 -2.54
C VAL A 13 -3.56 -4.59 -3.75
N ALA A 14 -2.47 -5.31 -4.01
CA ALA A 14 -2.40 -6.28 -5.11
C ALA A 14 -3.43 -7.41 -4.89
N ILE A 15 -4.04 -7.89 -5.98
CA ILE A 15 -4.96 -9.03 -5.94
C ILE A 15 -4.20 -10.26 -5.42
N GLY A 16 -4.83 -10.99 -4.50
CA GLY A 16 -4.25 -12.16 -3.85
C GLY A 16 -3.32 -11.85 -2.69
N SER A 17 -3.20 -10.58 -2.27
CA SER A 17 -2.47 -10.25 -1.04
C SER A 17 -3.12 -10.91 0.18
N SER A 18 -2.27 -11.33 1.12
CA SER A 18 -2.65 -11.98 2.38
C SER A 18 -3.15 -11.00 3.46
N ILE A 19 -3.19 -9.70 3.16
CA ILE A 19 -3.62 -8.64 4.09
C ILE A 19 -5.11 -8.34 3.95
N SER A 20 -5.78 -8.11 5.07
CA SER A 20 -7.17 -7.65 5.09
C SER A 20 -7.25 -6.11 5.17
N PRO A 21 -8.34 -5.49 4.66
CA PRO A 21 -8.58 -4.06 4.86
C PRO A 21 -8.60 -3.63 6.34
N ARG A 22 -9.00 -4.55 7.24
CA ARG A 22 -9.00 -4.30 8.69
C ARG A 22 -7.59 -4.14 9.25
N GLU A 23 -6.64 -4.96 8.81
CA GLU A 23 -5.25 -4.87 9.27
C GLU A 23 -4.57 -3.59 8.78
N LEU A 24 -4.94 -3.13 7.57
CA LEU A 24 -4.51 -1.82 7.08
C LEU A 24 -5.10 -0.68 7.94
N HIS A 25 -6.37 -0.75 8.28
CA HIS A 25 -6.99 0.21 9.19
C HIS A 25 -6.35 0.20 10.58
N ASP A 26 -6.11 -0.98 11.16
CA ASP A 26 -5.49 -1.14 12.48
C ASP A 26 -4.03 -0.65 12.48
N ALA A 27 -3.34 -0.71 11.33
CA ALA A 27 -2.03 -0.11 11.11
C ALA A 27 -2.06 1.42 10.84
N GLY A 28 -3.24 2.05 10.89
CA GLY A 28 -3.43 3.48 10.75
C GLY A 28 -3.44 3.98 9.30
N PHE A 29 -3.82 3.12 8.34
CA PHE A 29 -4.09 3.54 6.97
C PHE A 29 -5.58 3.88 6.79
N GLU A 30 -5.85 5.06 6.23
CA GLU A 30 -7.20 5.47 5.89
C GLU A 30 -7.57 5.00 4.49
N MET A 31 -8.78 4.44 4.34
CA MET A 31 -9.32 4.00 3.06
C MET A 31 -10.27 5.04 2.49
N GLN A 32 -10.04 5.44 1.25
CA GLN A 32 -10.90 6.34 0.47
C GLN A 32 -11.08 5.79 -0.95
N ASP A 33 -12.34 5.70 -1.41
CA ASP A 33 -12.69 5.21 -2.76
C ASP A 33 -12.01 3.88 -3.16
N PHE A 34 -11.98 2.91 -2.24
CA PHE A 34 -11.32 1.60 -2.39
C PHE A 34 -9.79 1.66 -2.58
N LYS A 35 -9.16 2.74 -2.12
CA LYS A 35 -7.71 2.93 -2.11
C LYS A 35 -7.27 3.36 -0.73
N PHE A 36 -5.99 3.20 -0.42
CA PHE A 36 -5.42 3.60 0.87
C PHE A 36 -4.55 4.82 0.68
N LEU A 37 -4.63 5.78 1.60
CA LEU A 37 -3.81 6.98 1.55
C LEU A 37 -2.31 6.60 1.53
N HIS A 38 -1.60 7.09 0.54
CA HIS A 38 -0.20 6.78 0.29
C HIS A 38 0.69 7.45 1.33
N THR A 39 1.36 6.62 2.11
CA THR A 39 2.57 6.97 2.84
C THR A 39 3.78 6.53 2.01
N ASN A 40 4.99 6.98 2.34
CA ASN A 40 6.17 6.43 1.69
C ASN A 40 6.22 4.89 1.88
N PHE A 41 6.87 4.16 0.97
CA PHE A 41 6.92 2.70 1.01
C PHE A 41 7.56 2.14 2.29
N GLU A 42 8.57 2.84 2.83
CA GLU A 42 9.25 2.42 4.06
C GLU A 42 8.35 2.54 5.31
N ASP A 43 7.46 3.53 5.36
CA ASP A 43 6.46 3.69 6.40
C ASP A 43 5.44 2.54 6.35
N VAL A 44 5.06 2.10 5.13
CA VAL A 44 4.19 0.94 4.94
C VAL A 44 4.82 -0.31 5.55
N LYS A 45 6.08 -0.58 5.22
CA LYS A 45 6.85 -1.69 5.79
C LYS A 45 7.01 -1.57 7.30
N ALA A 46 7.27 -0.36 7.81
CA ALA A 46 7.52 -0.14 9.23
C ALA A 46 6.28 -0.39 10.10
N ARG A 47 5.07 -0.09 9.58
CA ARG A 47 3.79 -0.28 10.26
C ARG A 47 3.26 -1.71 10.16
N LEU A 48 3.57 -2.43 9.09
CA LEU A 48 3.06 -3.77 8.79
C LEU A 48 4.16 -4.84 8.91
N ARG A 49 4.74 -4.97 10.11
CA ARG A 49 5.92 -5.83 10.33
C ARG A 49 5.66 -7.33 10.18
N ASP A 50 4.42 -7.76 10.31
CA ASP A 50 4.00 -9.15 10.13
C ASP A 50 3.87 -9.56 8.66
N PHE A 51 4.11 -8.61 7.74
CA PHE A 51 3.98 -8.79 6.31
C PHE A 51 5.31 -8.51 5.59
N PHE A 52 5.59 -9.33 4.59
CA PHE A 52 6.52 -8.97 3.53
C PHE A 52 5.79 -8.12 2.49
N VAL A 53 6.25 -6.89 2.30
CA VAL A 53 5.64 -5.93 1.38
C VAL A 53 6.48 -5.81 0.11
N VAL A 54 5.86 -6.01 -1.04
CA VAL A 54 6.50 -5.90 -2.37
C VAL A 54 5.85 -4.76 -3.16
N ASP A 55 6.69 -3.95 -3.79
CA ASP A 55 6.25 -2.92 -4.71
C ASP A 55 5.97 -3.50 -6.11
N GLU A 56 4.70 -3.54 -6.51
CA GLU A 56 4.23 -3.95 -7.84
C GLU A 56 3.70 -2.74 -8.64
N SER A 57 4.11 -1.52 -8.26
CA SER A 57 3.67 -0.29 -8.90
C SER A 57 4.03 -0.25 -10.39
N ASN A 58 3.21 0.45 -11.15
CA ASN A 58 3.44 0.71 -12.55
C ASN A 58 3.34 2.22 -12.83
N HIS A 59 3.44 2.60 -14.11
CA HIS A 59 3.46 4.01 -14.52
C HIS A 59 2.15 4.77 -14.21
N PHE A 60 1.06 4.07 -13.90
CA PHE A 60 -0.27 4.63 -13.68
C PHE A 60 -0.74 4.58 -12.22
N GLN A 61 -0.26 3.61 -11.43
CA GLN A 61 -0.76 3.38 -10.08
C GLN A 61 0.29 2.75 -9.18
N ILE A 62 0.19 3.10 -7.90
CA ILE A 62 1.00 2.51 -6.84
C ILE A 62 0.28 1.27 -6.34
N ILE A 63 0.96 0.12 -6.37
CA ILE A 63 0.38 -1.18 -5.98
C ILE A 63 1.34 -1.88 -5.05
N TYR A 64 0.85 -2.30 -3.88
CA TYR A 64 1.61 -3.06 -2.92
C TYR A 64 1.02 -4.45 -2.73
N ARG A 65 1.86 -5.47 -2.85
CA ARG A 65 1.54 -6.84 -2.47
C ARG A 65 1.99 -7.08 -1.05
N PHE A 66 1.13 -7.73 -0.27
CA PHE A 66 1.40 -8.07 1.13
C PHE A 66 1.32 -9.58 1.28
N GLU A 67 2.43 -10.20 1.67
CA GLU A 67 2.49 -11.63 2.00
C GLU A 67 2.71 -11.81 3.48
N ARG A 68 1.90 -12.64 4.12
CA ARG A 68 2.04 -12.86 5.57
C ARG A 68 3.29 -13.69 5.82
N LEU A 69 4.12 -13.25 6.75
CA LEU A 69 5.31 -14.01 7.13
C LEU A 69 4.88 -15.32 7.80
N PRO A 70 5.49 -16.47 7.45
CA PRO A 70 5.33 -17.69 8.21
C PRO A 70 6.04 -17.48 9.54
N PHE A 71 5.26 -17.39 10.61
CA PHE A 71 5.76 -17.31 12.00
C PHE A 71 6.64 -18.51 12.35
#